data_AF-A0A7R9NQY5-F1
#
_entry.id   AF-A0A7R9NQY5-F1
#
_cell.length_a   1.000
_cell.length_b   1.000
_cell.length_c   1.000
_cell.angle_alpha   90.00
_cell.angle_beta   90.00
_cell.angle_gamma   90.00
#
_symmetry.space_group_name_H-M   'P 1'
#
loop_
_entity.id
_entity.type
_entity.pdbx_description
1 polymer ?
#
loop_
_entity_poly.entity_id
_entity_poly.type
_entity_poly.pdbx_seq_one_letter_code
_entity_poly.pdbx_strand_id
1 'polypeptide(L)'
;TYLACSKKEKDTIYNRLCAYRHRTDTCLGDSGGPLTYLDKSGIHYLTGIVSTGKGCAERDSYGLYTRVTGYLNWIDENTGGKI
;
A
#
# COMPACT_ATOMS: atom_id res chain seq x y z
N THR A 1 -0.64 14.25 -1.39
CA THR A 1 0.80 14.03 -1.05
C THR A 1 0.93 13.02 0.08
N TYR A 2 2.10 12.40 0.24
CA TYR A 2 2.38 11.47 1.36
C TYR A 2 2.13 12.10 2.73
N LEU A 3 2.67 13.30 2.98
CA LEU A 3 2.50 14.00 4.26
C LEU A 3 1.03 14.30 4.59
N ALA A 4 0.23 14.68 3.58
CA ALA A 4 -1.19 14.90 3.76
C ALA A 4 -1.92 13.59 4.14
N CYS A 5 -1.57 12.49 3.49
CA CYS A 5 -2.09 11.16 3.81
C CYS A 5 -1.71 10.75 5.24
N SER A 6 -0.42 10.79 5.59
CA SER A 6 0.06 10.41 6.93
C SER A 6 -0.55 11.25 8.04
N LYS A 7 -0.92 12.51 7.77
CA LYS A 7 -1.62 13.36 8.74
C LYS A 7 -3.09 12.96 8.92
N LYS A 8 -3.76 12.55 7.85
CA LYS A 8 -5.19 12.21 7.84
C LYS A 8 -5.46 10.77 8.30
N GLU A 9 -4.58 9.84 7.97
CA GLU A 9 -4.71 8.41 8.26
C GLU A 9 -3.94 7.97 9.53
N LYS A 10 -3.65 8.90 10.44
CA LYS A 10 -2.83 8.64 11.65
C LYS A 10 -3.33 7.43 12.46
N ASP A 11 -4.64 7.30 12.58
CA ASP A 11 -5.27 6.25 13.42
C ASP A 11 -5.36 4.89 12.70
N THR A 12 -5.06 4.84 11.40
CA THR A 12 -5.20 3.63 10.57
C THR A 12 -3.86 3.15 10.00
N ILE A 13 -2.75 3.79 10.36
CA ILE A 13 -1.40 3.51 9.81
C ILE A 13 -0.87 2.11 10.13
N TYR A 14 -1.41 1.45 11.17
CA TYR A 14 -1.08 0.06 11.49
C TYR A 14 -1.55 -0.91 10.39
N ASN A 15 -2.67 -0.60 9.74
CA ASN A 15 -3.32 -1.46 8.74
C ASN A 15 -3.26 -0.88 7.33
N ARG A 16 -2.83 0.39 7.17
CA ARG A 16 -2.82 1.10 5.90
C ARG A 16 -1.48 1.77 5.62
N LEU A 17 -1.15 1.88 4.34
CA LEU A 17 0.02 2.56 3.82
C LEU A 17 -0.40 3.66 2.86
N CYS A 18 0.25 4.81 3.03
CA CYS A 18 0.18 5.93 2.11
C CYS A 18 1.26 5.78 1.04
N ALA A 19 0.90 5.83 -0.24
CA ALA A 19 1.86 5.98 -1.32
C ALA A 19 1.47 7.16 -2.22
N TYR A 20 2.47 7.88 -2.70
CA TYR A 20 2.28 9.03 -3.57
C TYR A 20 3.48 9.22 -4.49
N ARG A 21 3.19 9.48 -5.76
CA ARG A 21 4.17 9.96 -6.72
C ARG A 21 3.49 10.99 -7.63
N HIS A 22 4.21 12.04 -7.99
CA HIS A 22 3.66 13.10 -8.83
C HIS A 22 3.18 12.54 -10.17
N ARG A 23 1.91 12.80 -10.54
CA ARG A 23 1.25 12.32 -11.78
C ARG A 23 1.29 10.80 -11.96
N THR A 24 1.29 10.04 -10.88
CA THR A 24 1.21 8.58 -10.91
C THR A 24 0.30 8.11 -9.80
N ASP A 25 -0.60 7.19 -10.11
CA ASP A 25 -1.47 6.55 -9.14
C ASP A 25 -1.91 5.18 -9.69
N THR A 26 -2.37 4.32 -8.80
CA THR A 26 -3.18 3.17 -9.21
C THR A 26 -4.57 3.63 -9.59
N CYS A 27 -5.28 2.83 -10.38
CA CYS A 27 -6.57 3.22 -10.95
C CYS A 27 -7.60 2.08 -10.85
N LEU A 28 -8.74 2.29 -11.50
CA LEU A 28 -9.81 1.31 -11.60
C LEU A 28 -9.28 0.02 -12.24
N GLY A 29 -9.57 -1.11 -11.59
CA GLY A 29 -9.09 -2.43 -12.01
C GLY A 29 -7.80 -2.86 -11.33
N ASP A 30 -7.05 -1.96 -10.68
CA ASP A 30 -5.81 -2.32 -9.97
C ASP A 30 -6.06 -2.85 -8.56
N SER A 31 -7.30 -2.81 -8.05
CA SER A 31 -7.66 -3.29 -6.72
C SER A 31 -7.20 -4.71 -6.46
N GLY A 32 -6.51 -4.94 -5.34
CA GLY A 32 -5.88 -6.23 -5.02
C GLY A 32 -4.48 -6.42 -5.63
N GLY A 33 -4.03 -5.51 -6.50
CA GLY A 33 -2.69 -5.53 -7.07
C GLY A 33 -1.58 -5.29 -6.04
N PRO A 34 -0.34 -5.70 -6.35
CA PRO A 34 0.79 -5.58 -5.42
C PRO A 34 1.44 -4.19 -5.45
N LEU A 35 1.74 -3.64 -4.27
CA LEU A 35 2.75 -2.61 -4.08
C LEU A 35 4.03 -3.27 -3.56
N THR A 36 5.11 -3.18 -4.34
CA THR A 36 6.39 -3.82 -4.00
C THR A 36 7.49 -2.81 -3.71
N TYR A 37 8.41 -3.20 -2.84
CA TYR A 37 9.69 -2.52 -2.62
C TYR A 37 10.79 -3.37 -3.25
N LEU A 38 11.55 -2.78 -4.17
CA LEU A 38 12.73 -3.41 -4.78
C LEU A 38 13.96 -3.06 -3.94
N ASP A 39 14.60 -4.06 -3.34
CA ASP A 39 15.83 -3.85 -2.59
C ASP A 39 17.05 -3.69 -3.50
N LYS A 40 18.22 -3.44 -2.90
CA LYS A 40 19.48 -3.28 -3.65
C LYS A 40 19.98 -4.59 -4.28
N SER A 41 19.47 -5.73 -3.83
CA SER A 41 19.84 -7.07 -4.30
C SER A 41 18.98 -7.52 -5.49
N GLY A 42 17.96 -6.74 -5.86
CA GLY A 42 17.03 -7.06 -6.94
C GLY A 42 15.80 -7.87 -6.51
N ILE A 43 15.57 -8.01 -5.20
CA ILE A 43 14.42 -8.74 -4.64
C ILE A 43 13.26 -7.79 -4.42
N HIS A 44 12.08 -8.20 -4.90
CA HIS A 44 10.83 -7.53 -4.65
C HIS A 44 10.19 -8.04 -3.35
N TYR A 45 9.90 -7.13 -2.44
CA TYR A 45 9.15 -7.39 -1.22
C TYR A 45 7.73 -6.84 -1.36
N LEU A 46 6.72 -7.66 -1.10
CA LEU A 46 5.33 -7.21 -1.07
C LEU A 46 5.09 -6.38 0.19
N THR A 47 4.89 -5.07 0.02
CA THR A 47 4.74 -4.13 1.16
C THR A 47 3.31 -3.66 1.34
N GLY A 48 2.53 -3.59 0.25
CA GLY A 48 1.13 -3.22 0.31
C GLY A 48 0.26 -3.86 -0.76
N ILE A 49 -1.04 -3.72 -0.59
CA ILE A 49 -2.06 -4.19 -1.55
C ILE A 49 -2.92 -3.00 -1.94
N VAL A 50 -3.17 -2.79 -3.23
CA VAL A 50 -4.01 -1.69 -3.73
C VAL A 50 -5.41 -1.82 -3.12
N SER A 51 -5.87 -0.77 -2.44
CA SER A 51 -7.15 -0.76 -1.72
C SER A 51 -8.09 0.34 -2.21
N THR A 52 -7.71 1.60 -2.06
CA THR A 52 -8.58 2.72 -2.43
C THR A 52 -7.80 4.00 -2.71
N GLY A 53 -8.43 4.94 -3.40
CA GLY A 53 -7.88 6.23 -3.79
C GLY A 53 -8.99 7.13 -4.29
N LYS A 54 -8.69 8.41 -4.48
CA LYS A 54 -9.61 9.38 -5.07
C LYS A 54 -9.20 9.65 -6.52
N GLY A 55 -10.04 9.22 -7.45
CA GLY A 55 -9.75 9.31 -8.88
C GLY A 55 -8.47 8.54 -9.23
N CYS A 56 -7.85 8.89 -10.37
CA CYS A 56 -6.57 8.33 -10.78
C CYS A 56 -5.61 9.46 -11.13
N ALA A 57 -4.48 9.53 -10.43
CA ALA A 57 -3.44 10.55 -10.61
C ALA A 57 -3.97 12.00 -10.51
N GLU A 58 -5.04 12.19 -9.72
CA GLU A 58 -5.58 13.51 -9.43
C GLU A 58 -4.51 14.41 -8.78
N ARG A 59 -4.61 15.72 -9.02
CA ARG A 59 -3.76 16.67 -8.30
C ARG A 59 -4.02 16.55 -6.80
N ASP A 60 -2.92 16.55 -6.06
CA ASP A 60 -2.90 16.48 -4.60
C ASP A 60 -3.52 15.23 -3.96
N SER A 61 -3.88 14.21 -4.75
CA SER A 61 -4.34 12.92 -4.23
C SER A 61 -3.20 12.06 -3.70
N TYR A 62 -3.54 10.90 -3.16
CA TYR A 62 -2.64 9.85 -2.70
C TYR A 62 -3.37 8.51 -2.79
N GLY A 63 -2.63 7.43 -2.95
CA GLY A 63 -3.18 6.07 -2.89
C GLY A 63 -3.13 5.52 -1.47
N LEU A 64 -4.17 4.78 -1.09
CA LEU A 64 -4.23 4.00 0.13
C LEU A 64 -4.11 2.51 -0.18
N TYR A 65 -3.19 1.89 0.52
CA TYR A 65 -2.85 0.48 0.36
C TYR A 65 -3.05 -0.23 1.69
N THR A 66 -3.44 -1.50 1.68
CA THR A 66 -3.39 -2.33 2.89
C THR A 66 -1.93 -2.56 3.26
N ARG A 67 -1.55 -2.37 4.52
CA ARG A 67 -0.18 -2.58 5.01
C ARG A 67 0.07 -4.07 5.24
N VAL A 68 0.84 -4.74 4.38
CA VAL A 68 1.07 -6.19 4.48
C VAL A 68 1.67 -6.60 5.82
N THR A 69 2.61 -5.80 6.35
CA THR A 69 3.23 -6.10 7.65
C THR A 69 2.24 -6.09 8.82
N GLY A 70 1.10 -5.41 8.70
CA GLY A 70 0.06 -5.40 9.72
C GLY A 70 -0.79 -6.68 9.73
N TYR A 71 -0.65 -7.52 8.71
CA TYR A 71 -1.44 -8.74 8.51
C TYR A 71 -0.59 -10.01 8.45
N LEU A 72 0.72 -9.97 8.77
CA LEU A 72 1.60 -11.15 8.68
C LEU A 72 1.05 -12.33 9.48
N ASN A 73 0.63 -12.12 10.73
CA ASN A 73 0.02 -13.19 11.54
C ASN A 73 -1.17 -13.84 10.84
N TRP A 74 -2.07 -13.03 10.26
CA TRP A 74 -3.22 -13.54 9.52
C TRP A 74 -2.79 -14.31 8.26
N ILE A 75 -1.78 -13.81 7.53
CA ILE A 75 -1.24 -14.50 6.35
C ILE A 75 -0.66 -15.85 6.76
N ASP A 76 0.14 -15.91 7.82
CA ASP A 76 0.77 -17.14 8.31
C ASP A 76 -0.28 -18.18 8.72
N GLU A 77 -1.29 -17.77 9.48
CA GLU A 77 -2.40 -18.61 9.91
C GLU A 77 -3.19 -19.20 8.73
N ASN A 78 -3.30 -18.47 7.61
CA ASN A 78 -4.11 -18.87 6.46
C ASN A 78 -3.32 -19.52 5.31
N THR A 79 -1.99 -19.42 5.33
CA THR A 79 -1.13 -20.01 4.29
C THR A 79 -0.29 -21.17 4.79
N GLY A 80 -0.16 -21.35 6.11
CA GLY A 80 0.69 -22.38 6.71
C GLY A 80 2.19 -22.14 6.51
N GLY A 81 2.58 -21.03 5.88
CA GLY A 81 3.95 -20.55 5.82
C GLY A 81 4.25 -19.70 7.05
N LYS A 82 5.32 -20.02 7.79
CA LYS A 82 5.84 -19.10 8.80
C LYS A 82 6.64 -18.02 8.07
N ILE A 83 6.20 -16.77 8.13
CA ILE A 83 6.85 -15.61 7.49
C ILE A 83 7.72 -14.86 8.50
#